data_AF-A0AAJ1E4N5-F1
#
_entry.id   AF-A0AAJ1E4N5-F1
#
_cell.length_a   1.000
_cell.length_b   1.000
_cell.length_c   1.000
_cell.angle_alpha   90.00
_cell.angle_beta   90.00
_cell.angle_gamma   90.00
#
_symmetry.space_group_name_H-M   'P 1'
#
loop_
_entity.id
_entity.type
_entity.pdbx_description
1 polymer ?
#
loop_
_entity_poly.entity_id
_entity_poly.type
_entity_poly.pdbx_seq_one_letter_code
_entity_poly.pdbx_strand_id
1 'polypeptide(L)'
;MSWTPPIHVLLCPITADDESQIAQIQLKPLFYAAQKEALARAGDDEDDQFFELAKLATGLSANELDQLKRPDYVSIAQYVHDMSTRPAAYFLQQGVESETASDTLDDGPAQDDLDQVNLLLPLDVAGQRLTSLTLEMPALRATKVMKKLKTTKERAEFITAHCTGLMLPDLALLSVPDWTQLQERIDDFLNKPAAFFRSATSK
;
A
#
# COMPACT_ATOMS: atom_id res chain seq x y z
N MET A 1 0.50 14.58 9.58
CA MET A 1 -0.88 14.55 9.04
C MET A 1 -1.11 13.19 8.38
N SER A 2 -2.35 12.71 8.30
CA SER A 2 -2.67 11.45 7.62
C SER A 2 -2.75 11.71 6.12
N TRP A 3 -2.03 10.93 5.30
CA TRP A 3 -2.10 11.04 3.84
C TRP A 3 -3.55 10.80 3.36
N THR A 4 -3.99 11.59 2.38
CA THR A 4 -5.29 11.43 1.74
C THR A 4 -5.11 11.23 0.24
N PRO A 5 -5.84 10.28 -0.38
CA PRO A 5 -5.77 10.11 -1.82
C PRO A 5 -6.15 11.39 -2.57
N PRO A 6 -5.55 11.63 -3.75
CA PRO A 6 -5.84 12.81 -4.54
C PRO A 6 -7.24 12.79 -5.15
N ILE A 7 -7.77 13.98 -5.44
CA ILE A 7 -8.99 14.15 -6.25
C ILE A 7 -8.58 14.19 -7.72
N HIS A 8 -9.12 13.29 -8.53
CA HIS A 8 -8.95 13.33 -9.98
C HIS A 8 -10.04 14.20 -10.60
N VAL A 9 -9.66 15.30 -11.25
CA VAL A 9 -10.58 16.15 -12.00
C VAL A 9 -10.70 15.59 -13.41
N LEU A 10 -11.92 15.21 -13.81
CA LEU A 10 -12.16 14.66 -15.13
C LEU A 10 -12.06 15.73 -16.20
N LEU A 11 -11.42 15.40 -17.33
CA LEU A 11 -11.41 16.29 -18.50
C LEU A 11 -12.81 16.45 -19.10
N CYS A 12 -13.58 15.37 -19.09
CA CYS A 12 -14.98 15.35 -19.52
C CYS A 12 -15.84 14.74 -18.41
N PRO A 13 -16.88 15.44 -17.93
CA PRO A 13 -17.82 14.84 -16.99
C PRO A 13 -18.47 13.57 -17.54
N ILE A 14 -18.76 12.63 -16.65
CA ILE A 14 -19.53 11.42 -16.95
C ILE A 14 -20.89 11.46 -16.24
N THR A 15 -21.82 10.64 -16.71
CA THR A 15 -23.14 10.52 -16.08
C THR A 15 -23.14 9.34 -15.13
N ALA A 16 -23.42 9.61 -13.86
CA ALA A 16 -23.58 8.61 -12.82
C ALA A 16 -24.84 7.76 -13.05
N ASP A 17 -24.92 6.61 -12.36
CA ASP A 17 -26.09 5.74 -12.39
C ASP A 17 -27.36 6.42 -11.84
N ASP A 18 -27.23 7.49 -11.04
CA ASP A 18 -28.33 8.33 -10.52
C ASP A 18 -28.65 9.54 -11.41
N GLU A 19 -28.14 9.54 -12.65
CA GLU A 19 -28.25 10.63 -13.64
C GLU A 19 -27.51 11.93 -13.25
N SER A 20 -26.77 11.95 -12.14
CA SER A 20 -25.94 13.12 -11.79
C SER A 20 -24.68 13.21 -12.65
N GLN A 21 -24.08 14.40 -12.72
CA GLN A 21 -22.82 14.62 -13.44
C GLN A 21 -21.63 14.50 -12.50
N ILE A 22 -20.72 13.58 -12.82
CA ILE A 22 -19.45 13.43 -12.11
C ILE A 22 -18.38 14.17 -12.91
N ALA A 23 -17.85 15.25 -12.35
CA ALA A 23 -16.71 16.00 -12.90
C ALA A 23 -15.42 15.77 -12.10
N GLN A 24 -15.52 15.21 -10.90
CA GLN A 24 -14.40 14.97 -10.00
C GLN A 24 -14.60 13.62 -9.30
N ILE A 25 -13.52 12.86 -9.16
CA ILE A 25 -13.52 11.57 -8.49
C ILE A 25 -12.55 11.68 -7.31
N GLN A 26 -13.07 11.51 -6.09
CA GLN A 26 -12.21 11.28 -4.93
C GLN A 26 -11.64 9.87 -5.05
N LEU A 27 -10.35 9.76 -5.37
CA LEU A 27 -9.70 8.46 -5.43
C LEU A 27 -9.67 7.84 -4.03
N LYS A 28 -9.57 6.52 -4.00
CA LYS A 28 -9.57 5.70 -2.80
C LYS A 28 -8.24 4.95 -2.71
N PRO A 29 -7.77 4.66 -1.49
CA PRO A 29 -6.63 3.79 -1.34
C PRO A 29 -7.01 2.35 -1.72
N LEU A 30 -6.00 1.58 -2.16
CA LEU A 30 -6.16 0.15 -2.37
C LEU A 30 -5.78 -0.58 -1.10
N PHE A 31 -6.68 -1.42 -0.60
CA PHE A 31 -6.44 -2.30 0.55
C PHE A 31 -6.03 -3.69 0.09
N TYR A 32 -5.14 -4.34 0.84
CA TYR A 32 -4.57 -5.63 0.48
C TYR A 32 -5.63 -6.70 0.23
N ALA A 33 -6.61 -6.84 1.12
CA ALA A 33 -7.66 -7.84 0.95
C ALA A 33 -8.57 -7.54 -0.25
N ALA A 34 -8.99 -6.29 -0.41
CA ALA A 34 -9.83 -5.88 -1.54
C ALA A 34 -9.13 -6.09 -2.88
N GLN A 35 -7.85 -5.73 -2.99
CA GLN A 35 -7.03 -5.98 -4.17
C GLN A 35 -6.90 -7.48 -4.45
N LYS A 36 -6.59 -8.28 -3.43
CA LYS A 36 -6.49 -9.75 -3.53
C LYS A 36 -7.78 -10.38 -4.08
N GLU A 37 -8.93 -9.92 -3.61
CA GLU A 37 -10.24 -10.40 -4.07
C GLU A 37 -10.55 -9.95 -5.50
N ALA A 38 -10.25 -8.69 -5.83
CA ALA A 38 -10.41 -8.16 -7.18
C ALA A 38 -9.59 -8.93 -8.21
N LEU A 39 -8.30 -9.16 -7.94
CA LEU A 39 -7.42 -9.92 -8.83
C LEU A 39 -7.86 -11.38 -8.97
N ALA A 40 -8.37 -11.99 -7.89
CA ALA A 40 -8.91 -13.35 -7.96
C ALA A 40 -10.20 -13.45 -8.81
N ARG A 41 -10.99 -12.37 -8.89
CA ARG A 41 -12.19 -12.31 -9.76
C ARG A 41 -11.82 -12.10 -11.22
N ALA A 42 -10.83 -11.24 -11.51
CA ALA A 42 -10.41 -10.94 -12.87
C ALA A 42 -9.65 -12.09 -13.55
N GLY A 43 -9.00 -12.97 -12.79
CA GLY A 43 -8.21 -14.07 -13.35
C GLY A 43 -6.83 -13.57 -13.81
N ASP A 44 -6.34 -14.06 -14.95
CA ASP A 44 -4.97 -13.82 -15.44
C ASP A 44 -4.88 -12.72 -16.51
N ASP A 45 -6.01 -12.14 -16.93
CA ASP A 45 -6.01 -11.06 -17.94
C ASP A 45 -5.64 -9.71 -17.30
N GLU A 46 -4.59 -9.07 -17.82
CA GLU A 46 -4.04 -7.83 -17.26
C GLU A 46 -5.03 -6.65 -17.38
N ASP A 47 -5.79 -6.57 -18.47
CA ASP A 47 -6.75 -5.50 -18.69
C ASP A 47 -7.95 -5.64 -17.75
N ASP A 48 -8.47 -6.87 -17.56
CA ASP A 48 -9.55 -7.16 -16.61
C ASP A 48 -9.12 -6.95 -15.16
N GLN A 49 -7.89 -7.36 -14.80
CA GLN A 49 -7.32 -7.11 -13.48
C GLN A 49 -7.26 -5.62 -13.20
N PHE A 50 -6.72 -4.87 -14.15
CA PHE A 50 -6.62 -3.43 -14.03
C PHE A 50 -8.00 -2.78 -13.89
N PHE A 51 -8.98 -3.19 -14.69
CA PHE A 51 -10.35 -2.66 -14.64
C PHE A 51 -10.99 -2.86 -13.27
N GLU A 52 -10.83 -4.04 -12.65
CA GLU A 52 -11.30 -4.30 -11.29
C GLU A 52 -10.59 -3.42 -10.25
N LEU A 53 -9.29 -3.18 -10.40
CA LEU A 53 -8.55 -2.26 -9.52
C LEU A 53 -8.96 -0.80 -9.70
N ALA A 54 -9.25 -0.38 -10.93
CA ALA A 54 -9.75 0.97 -11.22
C ALA A 54 -11.13 1.20 -10.57
N LYS A 55 -12.01 0.20 -10.56
CA LYS A 55 -13.29 0.25 -9.82
C LYS A 55 -13.07 0.43 -8.31
N LEU A 56 -12.10 -0.26 -7.72
CA LEU A 56 -11.76 -0.08 -6.31
C LEU A 56 -11.21 1.32 -6.02
N ALA A 57 -10.30 1.80 -6.87
CA ALA A 57 -9.63 3.09 -6.71
C ALA A 57 -10.56 4.28 -6.93
N THR A 58 -11.58 4.17 -7.80
CA THR A 58 -12.50 5.27 -8.12
C THR A 58 -13.81 5.17 -7.35
N GLY A 59 -14.24 3.95 -7.00
CA GLY A 59 -15.57 3.67 -6.48
C GLY A 59 -16.69 3.73 -7.52
N LEU A 60 -16.35 3.88 -8.80
CA LEU A 60 -17.30 3.93 -9.91
C LEU A 60 -17.83 2.53 -10.26
N SER A 61 -19.04 2.48 -10.81
CA SER A 61 -19.61 1.28 -11.41
C SER A 61 -18.89 0.95 -12.73
N ALA A 62 -19.07 -0.26 -13.26
CA ALA A 62 -18.46 -0.64 -14.55
C ALA A 62 -18.97 0.26 -15.68
N ASN A 63 -20.26 0.61 -15.67
CA ASN A 63 -20.86 1.49 -16.68
C ASN A 63 -20.30 2.92 -16.60
N GLU A 64 -20.06 3.43 -15.40
CA GLU A 64 -19.45 4.74 -15.19
C GLU A 64 -17.98 4.75 -15.63
N LEU A 65 -17.25 3.67 -15.34
CA LEU A 65 -15.85 3.53 -15.75
C LEU A 65 -15.72 3.47 -17.29
N ASP A 66 -16.64 2.80 -17.98
CA ASP A 66 -16.68 2.72 -19.45
C ASP A 66 -16.97 4.08 -20.13
N GLN A 67 -17.56 5.04 -19.40
CA GLN A 67 -17.78 6.39 -19.92
C GLN A 67 -16.53 7.25 -19.90
N LEU A 68 -15.51 6.87 -19.13
CA LEU A 68 -14.27 7.63 -18.99
C LEU A 68 -13.57 7.82 -20.34
N LYS A 69 -13.02 9.01 -20.54
CA LYS A 69 -12.17 9.27 -21.70
C LYS A 69 -10.80 8.67 -21.47
N ARG A 70 -10.14 8.26 -22.57
CA ARG A 70 -8.84 7.58 -22.51
C ARG A 70 -7.79 8.34 -21.68
N PRO A 71 -7.66 9.69 -21.75
CA PRO A 71 -6.68 10.39 -20.91
C PRO A 71 -6.98 10.32 -19.40
N ASP A 72 -8.25 10.42 -19.00
CA ASP A 72 -8.66 10.24 -17.61
C ASP A 72 -8.38 8.82 -17.12
N TYR A 73 -8.72 7.82 -17.96
CA TYR A 73 -8.41 6.42 -17.69
C TYR A 73 -6.91 6.16 -17.51
N VAL A 74 -6.06 6.75 -18.36
CA VAL A 74 -4.59 6.64 -18.25
C VAL A 74 -4.07 7.25 -16.94
N SER A 75 -4.65 8.37 -16.50
CA SER A 75 -4.27 9.02 -15.23
C SER A 75 -4.64 8.16 -14.02
N ILE A 76 -5.86 7.60 -14.02
CA ILE A 76 -6.31 6.63 -13.02
C ILE A 76 -5.43 5.38 -13.06
N ALA A 77 -5.00 4.95 -14.24
CA ALA A 77 -4.09 3.82 -14.39
C ALA A 77 -2.72 4.01 -13.78
N GLN A 78 -2.16 5.20 -13.96
CA GLN A 78 -0.92 5.57 -13.29
C GLN A 78 -1.08 5.51 -11.77
N TYR A 79 -2.17 6.06 -11.24
CA TYR A 79 -2.45 6.02 -9.80
C TYR A 79 -2.60 4.59 -9.27
N VAL A 80 -3.37 3.73 -9.94
CA VAL A 80 -3.55 2.33 -9.55
C VAL A 80 -2.23 1.57 -9.61
N HIS A 81 -1.42 1.80 -10.63
CA HIS A 81 -0.09 1.20 -10.77
C HIS A 81 0.82 1.61 -9.61
N ASP A 82 0.88 2.92 -9.30
CA ASP A 82 1.71 3.43 -8.21
C ASP A 82 1.23 2.83 -6.88
N MET A 83 -0.07 2.84 -6.59
CA MET A 83 -0.63 2.24 -5.37
C MET A 83 -0.38 0.74 -5.25
N SER A 84 -0.20 0.04 -6.38
CA SER A 84 0.02 -1.41 -6.38
C SER A 84 1.49 -1.80 -6.30
N THR A 85 2.42 -0.89 -6.60
CA THR A 85 3.84 -1.22 -6.79
C THR A 85 4.79 -0.41 -5.93
N ARG A 86 4.38 0.77 -5.45
CA ARG A 86 5.22 1.66 -4.65
C ARG A 86 5.00 1.42 -3.14
N PRO A 87 6.06 1.48 -2.32
CA PRO A 87 5.93 1.43 -0.87
C PRO A 87 5.30 2.70 -0.31
N ALA A 88 4.71 2.64 0.88
CA ALA A 88 4.08 3.77 1.55
C ALA A 88 5.00 5.02 1.66
N ALA A 89 6.30 4.84 1.88
CA ALA A 89 7.30 5.90 1.93
C ALA A 89 7.28 6.83 0.70
N TYR A 90 7.02 6.31 -0.51
CA TYR A 90 6.94 7.10 -1.74
C TYR A 90 5.83 8.16 -1.67
N PHE A 91 4.65 7.78 -1.16
CA PHE A 91 3.50 8.67 -1.06
C PHE A 91 3.64 9.67 0.08
N LEU A 92 4.25 9.27 1.19
CA LEU A 92 4.55 10.15 2.31
C LEU A 92 5.54 11.24 1.89
N GLN A 93 6.57 10.92 1.10
CA GLN A 93 7.54 11.89 0.61
C GLN A 93 6.92 12.91 -0.35
N GLN A 94 6.03 12.49 -1.25
CA GLN A 94 5.31 13.41 -2.15
C GLN A 94 4.39 14.39 -1.41
N GLY A 95 3.78 13.95 -0.31
CA GLY A 95 3.00 14.83 0.56
C GLY A 95 3.85 15.94 1.18
N VAL A 96 5.10 15.62 1.55
CA VAL A 96 6.05 16.59 2.12
C VAL A 96 6.54 17.58 1.06
N GLU A 97 6.89 17.12 -0.15
CA GLU A 97 7.38 17.98 -1.24
C GLU A 97 6.32 19.00 -1.74
N SER A 98 5.03 18.71 -1.59
CA SER A 98 3.96 19.68 -1.89
C SER A 98 3.75 20.74 -0.81
N GLU A 99 4.27 20.53 0.41
CA GLU A 99 4.09 21.42 1.56
C GLU A 99 5.38 22.18 1.96
N THR A 100 6.57 21.76 1.50
CA THR A 100 7.86 22.37 1.89
C THR A 100 8.60 23.04 0.74
N ALA A 101 8.06 24.15 0.26
CA ALA A 101 8.86 25.28 -0.24
C ALA A 101 9.36 26.19 0.91
N SER A 102 9.59 25.62 2.09
CA SER A 102 10.17 26.33 3.24
C SER A 102 10.97 25.36 4.10
N ASP A 103 12.27 25.64 4.19
CA ASP A 103 13.22 25.33 5.26
C ASP A 103 12.86 24.20 6.24
N THR A 104 13.55 23.05 6.10
CA THR A 104 14.65 22.64 7.00
C THR A 104 15.24 21.32 6.51
N LEU A 105 16.57 21.29 6.39
CA LEU A 105 17.36 20.06 6.36
C LEU A 105 17.18 19.39 7.72
N ASP A 106 16.27 18.43 7.83
CA ASP A 106 16.12 17.62 9.04
C ASP A 106 16.87 16.31 8.87
N ASP A 107 17.67 16.00 9.89
CA ASP A 107 18.59 14.88 9.98
C ASP A 107 17.91 13.55 9.63
N GLY A 108 18.66 12.65 8.98
CA GLY A 108 18.17 11.30 8.65
C GLY A 108 17.67 10.55 9.90
N PRO A 109 16.77 9.56 9.73
CA PRO A 109 16.10 8.91 10.84
C PRO A 109 17.11 8.37 11.86
N ALA A 110 16.88 8.69 13.13
CA ALA A 110 17.69 8.22 14.25
C ALA A 110 17.67 6.69 14.31
N GLN A 111 18.75 6.10 14.84
CA GLN A 111 19.07 4.68 14.77
C GLN A 111 18.00 3.68 15.29
N ASP A 112 17.09 4.11 16.17
CA ASP A 112 15.95 3.31 16.67
C ASP A 112 14.80 3.16 15.64
N ASP A 113 14.90 3.85 14.51
CA ASP A 113 13.83 4.03 13.51
C ASP A 113 13.97 3.06 12.31
N LEU A 114 15.04 2.26 12.22
CA LEU A 114 15.26 1.33 11.10
C LEU A 114 14.29 0.15 11.09
N ASP A 115 13.81 -0.24 12.26
CA ASP A 115 12.81 -1.28 12.45
C ASP A 115 11.40 -0.68 12.61
N GLN A 116 11.27 0.65 12.58
CA GLN A 116 9.98 1.34 12.58
C GLN A 116 9.55 1.63 11.14
N VAL A 117 8.31 1.30 10.83
CA VAL A 117 7.69 1.53 9.53
C VAL A 117 6.48 2.43 9.72
N ASN A 118 6.54 3.62 9.12
CA ASN A 118 5.40 4.54 9.08
C ASN A 118 4.36 4.04 8.08
N LEU A 119 3.10 4.00 8.51
CA LEU A 119 1.99 3.58 7.66
C LEU A 119 1.47 4.77 6.85
N LEU A 120 1.14 4.52 5.58
CA LEU A 120 0.46 5.46 4.70
C LEU A 120 -0.91 5.83 5.26
N LEU A 121 -1.65 4.82 5.72
CA LEU A 121 -2.95 4.97 6.35
C LEU A 121 -2.93 4.42 7.77
N PRO A 122 -3.55 5.12 8.73
CA PRO A 122 -3.67 4.60 10.08
C PRO A 122 -4.44 3.27 10.09
N LEU A 123 -3.95 2.32 10.89
CA LEU A 123 -4.54 1.00 11.07
C LEU A 123 -5.19 0.91 12.45
N ASP A 124 -6.49 0.64 12.50
CA ASP A 124 -7.21 0.46 13.77
C ASP A 124 -7.15 -1.02 14.19
N VAL A 125 -6.39 -1.33 15.25
CA VAL A 125 -6.19 -2.68 15.79
C VAL A 125 -6.61 -2.71 17.26
N ALA A 126 -7.54 -3.59 17.61
CA ALA A 126 -8.00 -3.77 19.00
C ALA A 126 -8.39 -2.47 19.74
N GLY A 127 -8.95 -1.49 19.00
CA GLY A 127 -9.34 -0.18 19.54
C GLY A 127 -8.21 0.83 19.66
N GLN A 128 -7.01 0.50 19.18
CA GLN A 128 -5.87 1.42 19.07
C GLN A 128 -5.64 1.79 17.61
N ARG A 129 -5.41 3.09 17.37
CA ARG A 129 -5.08 3.61 16.04
C ARG A 129 -3.56 3.66 15.89
N LEU A 130 -3.01 2.80 15.06
CA LEU A 130 -1.58 2.71 14.76
C LEU A 130 -1.26 3.55 13.53
N THR A 131 -0.25 4.40 13.62
CA THR A 131 0.29 5.17 12.47
C THR A 131 1.68 4.68 12.05
N SER A 132 2.27 3.79 12.84
CA SER A 132 3.55 3.14 12.57
C SER A 132 3.56 1.75 13.19
N LEU A 133 4.38 0.84 12.66
CA LEU A 133 4.63 -0.48 13.20
C LEU A 133 6.11 -0.62 13.55
N THR A 134 6.42 -1.23 14.69
CA THR A 134 7.78 -1.66 15.03
C THR A 134 7.93 -3.12 14.64
N LEU A 135 8.94 -3.43 13.85
CA LEU A 135 9.20 -4.76 13.32
C LEU A 135 10.19 -5.53 14.18
N GLU A 136 9.94 -6.81 14.36
CA GLU A 136 10.85 -7.74 15.00
C GLU A 136 11.50 -8.67 13.98
N MET A 137 12.83 -8.84 14.10
CA MET A 137 13.56 -9.79 13.27
C MET A 137 13.10 -11.24 13.55
N PRO A 138 12.76 -12.03 12.51
CA PRO A 138 12.24 -13.37 12.73
C PRO A 138 13.35 -14.33 13.18
N ALA A 139 13.08 -15.08 14.25
CA ALA A 139 13.97 -16.15 14.68
C ALA A 139 14.02 -17.29 13.64
N LEU A 140 15.13 -18.05 13.61
CA LEU A 140 15.26 -19.22 12.70
C LEU A 140 14.15 -20.26 12.85
N ARG A 141 13.51 -20.34 14.02
CA ARG A 141 12.33 -21.21 14.22
C ARG A 141 11.15 -20.77 13.36
N ALA A 142 10.90 -19.46 13.25
CA ALA A 142 9.80 -18.90 12.48
C ALA A 142 10.02 -19.14 10.98
N THR A 143 11.23 -18.91 10.48
CA THR A 143 11.56 -19.16 9.07
C THR A 143 11.48 -20.64 8.69
N LYS A 144 11.78 -21.56 9.63
CA LYS A 144 11.55 -23.00 9.45
C LYS A 144 10.06 -23.35 9.37
N VAL A 145 9.20 -22.72 10.16
CA VAL A 145 7.74 -22.90 10.09
C VAL A 145 7.20 -22.34 8.77
N MET A 146 7.62 -21.14 8.39
CA MET A 146 7.27 -20.51 7.12
C MET A 146 7.54 -21.44 5.94
N LYS A 147 8.72 -22.08 5.86
CA LYS A 147 9.06 -23.02 4.78
C LYS A 147 8.15 -24.24 4.68
N LYS A 148 7.40 -24.60 5.74
CA LYS A 148 6.43 -25.72 5.72
C LYS A 148 5.08 -25.33 5.12
N LEU A 149 4.79 -24.03 4.95
CA LEU A 149 3.55 -23.55 4.35
C LEU A 149 3.56 -23.81 2.84
N LYS A 150 2.38 -24.06 2.28
CA LYS A 150 2.23 -24.58 0.91
C LYS A 150 2.42 -23.49 -0.13
N THR A 151 1.80 -22.34 0.09
CA THR A 151 1.78 -21.25 -0.90
C THR A 151 2.72 -20.12 -0.51
N THR A 152 3.28 -19.43 -1.50
CA THR A 152 4.09 -18.21 -1.29
C THR A 152 3.30 -17.15 -0.53
N LYS A 153 1.98 -17.09 -0.76
CA LYS A 153 1.08 -16.16 -0.09
C LYS A 153 0.95 -16.43 1.40
N GLU A 154 0.66 -17.68 1.79
CA GLU A 154 0.58 -18.07 3.20
C GLU A 154 1.93 -17.81 3.91
N ARG A 155 3.05 -18.00 3.21
CA ARG A 155 4.38 -17.69 3.73
C ARG A 155 4.55 -16.21 4.03
N ALA A 156 4.19 -15.35 3.08
CA ALA A 156 4.25 -13.90 3.21
C ALA A 156 3.34 -13.40 4.34
N GLU A 157 2.06 -13.81 4.37
CA GLU A 157 1.10 -13.46 5.43
C GLU A 157 1.59 -13.93 6.81
N PHE A 158 2.09 -15.17 6.93
CA PHE A 158 2.60 -15.71 8.18
C PHE A 158 3.82 -14.95 8.71
N ILE A 159 4.84 -14.74 7.87
CA ILE A 159 6.07 -14.09 8.32
C ILE A 159 5.82 -12.61 8.63
N THR A 160 4.93 -11.96 7.89
CA THR A 160 4.53 -10.57 8.13
C THR A 160 3.80 -10.43 9.45
N ALA A 161 2.83 -11.30 9.74
CA ALA A 161 2.17 -11.33 11.05
C ALA A 161 3.19 -11.54 12.18
N HIS A 162 4.13 -12.47 12.00
CA HIS A 162 5.16 -12.74 13.01
C HIS A 162 6.11 -11.55 13.24
N CYS A 163 6.52 -10.83 12.19
CA CYS A 163 7.45 -9.71 12.32
C CYS A 163 6.76 -8.43 12.80
N THR A 164 5.47 -8.23 12.52
CA THR A 164 4.72 -7.01 12.90
C THR A 164 3.95 -7.14 14.21
N GLY A 165 3.72 -8.37 14.68
CA GLY A 165 2.82 -8.65 15.81
C GLY A 165 1.33 -8.53 15.47
N LEU A 166 0.98 -8.19 14.23
CA LEU A 166 -0.41 -8.09 13.77
C LEU A 166 -1.05 -9.46 13.58
N MET A 167 -2.36 -9.55 13.81
CA MET A 167 -3.12 -10.75 13.46
C MET A 167 -3.40 -10.77 11.95
N LEU A 168 -3.61 -11.96 11.38
CA LEU A 168 -3.95 -12.10 9.95
C LEU A 168 -5.15 -11.23 9.51
N PRO A 169 -6.23 -11.07 10.30
CA PRO A 169 -7.32 -10.16 9.95
C PRO A 169 -6.90 -8.69 9.92
N ASP A 170 -5.92 -8.27 10.72
CA ASP A 170 -5.43 -6.89 10.73
C ASP A 170 -4.58 -6.62 9.48
N LEU A 171 -3.82 -7.62 9.01
CA LEU A 171 -3.08 -7.51 7.75
C LEU A 171 -4.00 -7.29 6.54
N ALA A 172 -5.23 -7.79 6.58
CA ALA A 172 -6.23 -7.57 5.53
C ALA A 172 -6.63 -6.09 5.37
N LEU A 173 -6.47 -5.30 6.44
CA LEU A 173 -6.82 -3.88 6.50
C LEU A 173 -5.66 -2.95 6.11
N LEU A 174 -4.47 -3.49 5.86
CA LEU A 174 -3.35 -2.70 5.37
C LEU A 174 -3.63 -2.19 3.96
N SER A 175 -3.14 -0.98 3.67
CA SER A 175 -3.07 -0.52 2.30
C SER A 175 -2.04 -1.35 1.52
N VAL A 176 -2.18 -1.42 0.19
CA VAL A 176 -1.21 -2.12 -0.65
C VAL A 176 0.18 -1.49 -0.54
N PRO A 177 0.34 -0.15 -0.52
CA PRO A 177 1.64 0.47 -0.27
C PRO A 177 2.26 0.09 1.08
N ASP A 178 1.46 0.01 2.15
CA ASP A 178 1.91 -0.43 3.47
C ASP A 178 2.38 -1.88 3.42
N TRP A 179 1.59 -2.75 2.80
CA TRP A 179 1.94 -4.15 2.59
C TRP A 179 3.27 -4.28 1.82
N THR A 180 3.44 -3.55 0.72
CA THR A 180 4.66 -3.55 -0.09
C THR A 180 5.87 -3.11 0.72
N GLN A 181 5.76 -2.02 1.49
CA GLN A 181 6.85 -1.55 2.36
C GLN A 181 7.24 -2.60 3.41
N LEU A 182 6.25 -3.28 4.00
CA LEU A 182 6.52 -4.37 4.94
C LEU A 182 7.20 -5.56 4.25
N GLN A 183 6.77 -5.94 3.04
CA GLN A 183 7.40 -7.05 2.31
C GLN A 183 8.86 -6.76 1.99
N GLU A 184 9.20 -5.56 1.53
CA GLU A 184 10.59 -5.17 1.25
C GLU A 184 11.45 -5.30 2.51
N ARG A 185 10.96 -4.79 3.64
CA ARG A 185 11.71 -4.81 4.90
C ARG A 185 11.87 -6.20 5.49
N ILE A 186 10.87 -7.06 5.31
CA ILE A 186 10.92 -8.47 5.73
C ILE A 186 11.85 -9.26 4.81
N ASP A 187 11.84 -9.00 3.50
CA ASP A 187 12.79 -9.63 2.57
C ASP A 187 14.23 -9.34 3.00
N ASP A 188 14.51 -8.10 3.41
CA ASP A 188 15.81 -7.74 3.97
C ASP A 188 16.16 -8.58 5.19
N PHE A 189 15.26 -8.76 6.16
CA PHE A 189 15.52 -9.61 7.33
C PHE A 189 15.82 -11.07 6.96
N LEU A 190 15.21 -11.58 5.89
CA LEU A 190 15.38 -12.96 5.47
C LEU A 190 16.67 -13.19 4.67
N ASN A 191 17.13 -12.17 3.93
CA ASN A 191 18.15 -12.34 2.89
C ASN A 191 19.43 -11.51 3.11
N LYS A 192 19.41 -10.43 3.91
CA LYS A 192 20.60 -9.59 4.13
C LYS A 192 21.46 -10.13 5.28
N PRO A 193 22.79 -10.03 5.18
CA PRO A 193 23.69 -10.43 6.26
C PRO A 193 23.58 -9.45 7.45
N ALA A 194 23.93 -9.91 8.66
CA ALA A 194 23.92 -9.09 9.87
C ALA A 194 24.70 -7.77 9.75
N ALA A 195 25.74 -7.72 8.91
CA ALA A 195 26.52 -6.52 8.65
C ALA A 195 25.68 -5.38 8.03
N PHE A 196 24.70 -5.69 7.19
CA PHE A 196 23.80 -4.71 6.57
C PHE A 196 23.06 -3.89 7.63
N PHE A 197 22.52 -4.57 8.64
CA PHE A 197 21.79 -3.96 9.76
C PHE A 197 22.71 -3.20 10.72
N ARG A 198 24.01 -3.56 10.79
CA ARG A 198 25.01 -2.86 11.60
C ARG A 198 25.65 -1.66 10.90
N SER A 199 25.74 -1.66 9.56
CA SER A 199 26.25 -0.50 8.82
C SER A 199 25.26 0.66 8.80
N ALA A 200 23.99 0.38 9.00
CA ALA A 200 22.95 1.40 9.20
C ALA A 200 23.02 2.04 10.61
N THR A 201 23.73 1.43 11.57
CA THR A 201 23.86 1.89 12.97
C THR A 201 25.22 2.56 13.28
N SER A 202 25.97 3.03 12.28
CA SER A 202 27.34 3.53 12.47
C SER A 202 27.62 4.90 11.84
N LYS A 203 26.61 5.74 11.67
CA LYS A 203 26.79 7.14 11.26
C LYS A 203 26.33 8.08 12.35
#